data_AF-A0A450SH84-F1
#
_entry.id   AF-A0A450SH84-F1
#
_cell.length_a   1.000
_cell.length_b   1.000
_cell.length_c   1.000
_cell.angle_alpha   90.00
_cell.angle_beta   90.00
_cell.angle_gamma   90.00
#
_symmetry.space_group_name_H-M   'P 1'
#
loop_
_entity.id
_entity.type
_entity.pdbx_description
1 polymer ?
#
loop_
_entity_poly.entity_id
_entity_poly.type
_entity_poly.pdbx_seq_one_letter_code
_entity_poly.pdbx_strand_id
1 'polypeptide(L)' 'MPTEQPIIRFDWAIKTLLREKANFDVLEGFLSALLREPITIEQILESES' A
#
# COMPACT_ATOMS: atom_id res chain seq x y z
N MET A 1 17.05 20.76 15.21
CA MET A 1 17.57 20.20 13.94
C MET A 1 16.46 19.37 13.34
N PRO A 2 16.04 19.57 12.08
CA PRO A 2 15.08 18.67 11.47
C PRO A 2 15.77 17.32 11.35
N THR A 3 15.31 16.32 12.09
CA THR A 3 15.73 14.94 11.91
C THR A 3 15.23 14.52 10.53
N GLU A 4 16.13 14.23 9.60
CA GLU A 4 15.75 13.71 8.29
C GLU A 4 14.90 12.46 8.49
N GLN A 5 13.62 12.54 8.09
CA GLN A 5 12.73 11.40 8.14
C GLN A 5 13.13 10.45 7.01
N PRO A 6 13.33 9.15 7.29
CA PRO A 6 13.67 8.20 6.24
C PRO A 6 12.57 8.17 5.18
N ILE A 7 12.95 8.44 3.94
CA ILE A 7 12.04 8.42 2.79
C ILE A 7 11.99 6.99 2.24
N ILE A 8 10.79 6.43 2.13
CA ILE A 8 10.59 5.14 1.48
C ILE A 8 10.12 5.33 0.05
N ARG A 9 10.62 4.48 -0.84
CA ARG A 9 10.13 4.41 -2.21
C ARG A 9 8.76 3.73 -2.25
N PHE A 10 7.82 4.31 -2.98
CA PHE A 10 6.46 3.80 -3.05
C PHE A 10 6.36 2.39 -3.65
N ASP A 11 7.18 2.09 -4.66
CA ASP A 11 7.23 0.74 -5.25
C ASP A 11 7.76 -0.33 -4.29
N TRP A 12 8.69 0.05 -3.40
CA TRP A 12 9.12 -0.81 -2.32
C TRP A 12 8.01 -0.99 -1.28
N ALA A 13 7.33 0.10 -0.90
CA ALA A 13 6.21 0.04 0.04
C ALA A 13 5.09 -0.89 -0.45
N ILE A 14 4.72 -0.82 -1.74
CA ILE A 14 3.73 -1.73 -2.33
C ILE A 14 4.15 -3.19 -2.22
N LYS A 15 5.42 -3.50 -2.50
CA LYS A 15 5.91 -4.88 -2.54
C LYS A 15 6.16 -5.49 -1.17
N THR A 16 6.40 -4.67 -0.16
CA THR A 16 6.86 -5.12 1.16
C THR A 16 5.86 -4.76 2.25
N LEU A 17 5.64 -3.46 2.47
CA LEU A 17 4.81 -2.96 3.57
C LEU A 17 3.31 -3.18 3.33
N LEU A 18 2.80 -2.82 2.15
CA LEU A 18 1.37 -2.83 1.82
C LEU A 18 0.84 -4.24 1.48
N ARG A 19 1.69 -5.27 1.49
CA ARG A 19 1.24 -6.67 1.39
C ARG A 19 0.69 -7.22 2.69
N GLU A 20 1.07 -6.63 3.82
CA GLU A 20 0.56 -7.06 5.11
C GLU A 20 -0.91 -6.67 5.24
N LYS A 21 -1.75 -7.59 5.71
CA LYS A 21 -3.20 -7.36 5.87
C LYS A 21 -3.52 -6.15 6.75
N ALA A 22 -2.65 -5.82 7.70
CA ALA A 22 -2.78 -4.65 8.56
C ALA A 22 -2.68 -3.31 7.81
N ASN A 23 -2.14 -3.31 6.59
CA ASN A 23 -1.90 -2.12 5.77
C ASN A 23 -2.82 -2.06 4.52
N PHE A 24 -3.85 -2.91 4.46
CA PHE A 24 -4.77 -2.96 3.31
C PHE A 24 -5.61 -1.68 3.19
N ASP A 25 -5.98 -1.08 4.32
CA ASP A 25 -6.69 0.19 4.40
C ASP A 25 -5.96 1.33 3.68
N VAL A 26 -4.63 1.38 3.79
CA VAL A 26 -3.79 2.36 3.08
C VAL A 26 -3.85 2.14 1.57
N LEU A 27 -3.79 0.87 1.14
CA LEU A 27 -3.83 0.52 -0.29
C LEU A 27 -5.23 0.75 -0.89
N GLU A 28 -6.29 0.41 -0.15
CA GLU A 28 -7.69 0.70 -0.48
C GLU A 28 -7.93 2.21 -0.65
N GLY A 29 -7.49 3.01 0.32
CA GLY A 29 -7.63 4.46 0.27
C GLY A 29 -6.85 5.07 -0.91
N PHE A 30 -5.64 4.58 -1.17
CA PHE A 30 -4.83 5.01 -2.32
C PHE A 30 -5.54 4.71 -3.65
N LEU A 31 -5.99 3.46 -3.85
CA LEU A 31 -6.69 3.05 -5.07
C LEU A 31 -8.01 3.79 -5.24
N SER A 32 -8.76 3.97 -4.15
CA SER A 32 -10.02 4.69 -4.17
C SER A 32 -9.83 6.16 -4.58
N ALA A 33 -8.79 6.81 -4.08
CA ALA A 33 -8.44 8.17 -4.46
C ALA A 33 -7.96 8.26 -5.92
N LEU A 34 -7.15 7.29 -6.36
CA LEU A 34 -6.60 7.25 -7.72
C LEU A 34 -7.69 7.03 -8.77
N LEU A 35 -8.62 6.11 -8.51
CA LEU A 35 -9.68 5.71 -9.43
C LEU A 35 -10.99 6.50 -9.24
N ARG A 36 -11.10 7.26 -8.15
CA ARG A 36 -12.30 8.04 -7.77
C ARG A 36 -13.55 7.17 -7.59
N GLU A 37 -13.36 5.96 -7.07
CA GLU A 37 -14.41 5.02 -6.73
C GLU A 37 -14.08 4.30 -5.42
N PRO A 38 -15.07 3.83 -4.63
CA PRO A 38 -14.79 3.07 -3.42
C PRO A 38 -14.23 1.68 -3.76
N ILE A 39 -13.03 1.38 -3.27
CA ILE A 39 -12.34 0.10 -3.45
C ILE A 39 -12.21 -0.60 -2.09
N THR A 40 -12.46 -1.91 -2.06
CA THR A 40 -12.18 -2.80 -0.94
C THR A 40 -11.34 -3.99 -1.42
N ILE A 41 -10.29 -4.33 -0.68
CA ILE A 41 -9.37 -5.41 -0.99
C ILE A 41 -9.76 -6.63 -0.15
N GLU A 42 -10.30 -7.64 -0.83
CA GLU A 42 -10.67 -8.92 -0.20
C GLU A 42 -9.43 -9.78 0.10
N GLN A 43 -8.52 -9.89 -0.88
CA GLN A 43 -7.28 -10.65 -0.77
C GLN A 43 -6.25 -10.17 -1.79
N ILE A 44 -4.97 -10.24 -1.43
CA ILE A 44 -3.86 -10.10 -2.37
C ILE A 44 -3.48 -11.51 -2.83
N LEU A 45 -3.49 -11.73 -4.14
CA LEU A 45 -3.00 -12.98 -4.70
C LEU A 45 -1.47 -12.99 -4.62
N GLU A 46 -0.92 -13.98 -3.92
CA GLU A 46 0.51 -14.27 -4.01
C GLU A 46 0.79 -14.95 -5.35
N SER A 47 1.85 -14.54 -6.04
CA SER A 47 2.26 -15.19 -7.29
C SER A 47 2.68 -16.63 -6.97
N GLU A 48 2.23 -17.60 -7.77
CA GLU A 48 2.76 -18.96 -7.68
C GLU A 48 4.30 -18.92 -7.76
N SER A 49 4.96 -19.54 -6.77
CA SER A 49 6.42 -19.60 -6.64
C SER A 49 7.05 -20.53 -7.67
#